data_AF-A0A6H2BXW4-F1
#
_entry.id   AF-A0A6H2BXW4-F1
#
_cell.length_a   1.000
_cell.length_b   1.000
_cell.length_c   1.000
_cell.angle_alpha   90.00
_cell.angle_beta   90.00
_cell.angle_gamma   90.00
#
_symmetry.space_group_name_H-M   'P 1'
#
loop_
_entity.id
_entity.type
_entity.pdbx_description
1 polymer ?
#
loop_
_entity_poly.entity_id
_entity_poly.type
_entity_poly.pdbx_seq_one_letter_code
_entity_poly.pdbx_strand_id
1 'polypeptide(L)'
;MISSQVEMEDMELLKLYNKGERDFGNYKIIGYTYTRSFYTTFANSCNEDIRGINLDHSHLWLANLENVILENSTIRNAELFNIKLINSNLIGVDFSGSNLHQAQMKGSVLRASVLRDAILASTNLKNTNLSGADLSGSDLHGGYLENANLSGAKLRGTNLKGVKLENTDFSGADLTDACLDHTYLKGMIIDNNTKMNQKYHLIWEITNKESENRNLSGKDLSRANLSGAILIKADFRGTDLTDANLTGADLTDANLTGADLTGADLRRAKLQCANLRGANLKMSKIANANFAEANFCDIDLSQTHNKLTTVSTLKDAYYNDETKFPEGLHPTTVQKIAQKAAQKISQMIWSNYQDPQWIKELLNNKGESQKYLPSRERQQEFKEELTKKYGYKCLISGCEIKEIIEAAHIIPYSKIESHDVANGLLLRVDLHRLFDAHLIAIHPTTRKVLISEQIAKDYQDIRGIKIESRLTDEDANKQQDALRYHCEQCNWIDKRLLE
;
A
#
# COMPACT_ATOMS: atom_id res chain seq x y z
N MET A 1 16.31 26.07 -35.66
CA MET A 1 16.45 26.39 -37.10
C MET A 1 16.49 25.06 -37.82
N ILE A 2 15.45 24.74 -38.59
CA ILE A 2 15.38 23.50 -39.35
C ILE A 2 16.31 23.68 -40.55
N SER A 3 17.45 22.99 -40.54
CA SER A 3 18.29 22.79 -41.72
C SER A 3 17.39 22.25 -42.83
N SER A 4 17.40 22.89 -44.00
CA SER A 4 16.66 22.43 -45.18
C SER A 4 17.15 21.03 -45.56
N GLN A 5 16.46 20.00 -45.06
CA GLN A 5 16.75 18.61 -45.41
C GLN A 5 16.52 18.41 -46.91
N VAL A 6 17.44 17.72 -47.56
CA VAL A 6 17.32 17.37 -48.98
C VAL A 6 16.19 16.36 -49.10
N GLU A 7 15.20 16.67 -49.92
CA GLU A 7 14.11 15.74 -50.18
C GLU A 7 14.58 14.64 -51.13
N MET A 8 14.37 13.36 -50.78
CA MET A 8 14.75 12.20 -51.60
C MET A 8 13.53 11.32 -51.85
N GLU A 9 13.28 10.91 -53.10
CA GLU A 9 12.22 9.96 -53.44
C GLU A 9 12.60 8.51 -53.01
N ASP A 10 11.62 7.70 -52.60
CA ASP A 10 11.84 6.30 -52.16
C ASP A 10 12.59 5.43 -53.18
N MET A 11 12.24 5.57 -54.45
CA MET A 11 12.83 4.79 -55.55
C MET A 11 14.31 5.14 -55.76
N GLU A 12 14.75 6.32 -55.34
CA GLU A 12 16.14 6.72 -55.35
C GLU A 12 16.90 6.09 -54.18
N LEU A 13 16.30 6.06 -52.99
CA LEU A 13 16.85 5.39 -51.81
C LEU A 13 17.09 3.90 -52.06
N LEU A 14 16.10 3.15 -52.56
CA LEU A 14 16.23 1.71 -52.82
C LEU A 14 17.35 1.41 -53.83
N LYS A 15 17.46 2.25 -54.87
CA LYS A 15 18.52 2.12 -55.88
C LYS A 15 19.89 2.34 -55.28
N LEU A 16 20.04 3.35 -54.43
CA LEU A 16 21.30 3.66 -53.77
C LEU A 16 21.66 2.54 -52.76
N TYR A 17 20.70 2.08 -51.97
CA TYR A 17 20.89 1.00 -51.01
C TYR A 17 21.36 -0.30 -51.69
N ASN A 18 20.69 -0.68 -52.79
CA ASN A 18 21.07 -1.86 -53.58
C ASN A 18 22.43 -1.71 -54.29
N LYS A 19 22.94 -0.47 -54.42
CA LYS A 19 24.30 -0.19 -54.91
C LYS A 19 25.35 -0.15 -53.79
N GLY A 20 24.95 -0.40 -52.55
CA GLY A 20 25.85 -0.42 -51.39
C GLY A 20 25.85 0.86 -50.56
N GLU A 21 25.05 1.87 -50.92
CA GLU A 21 24.88 3.06 -50.07
C GLU A 21 24.22 2.66 -48.75
N ARG A 22 24.72 3.23 -47.65
CA ARG A 22 24.22 2.99 -46.30
C ARG A 22 23.95 4.28 -45.55
N ASP A 23 24.44 5.43 -46.04
CA ASP A 23 24.22 6.73 -45.43
C ASP A 23 23.05 7.49 -46.05
N PHE A 24 21.91 7.48 -45.35
CA PHE A 24 20.73 8.25 -45.70
C PHE A 24 20.40 9.29 -44.61
N GLY A 25 21.38 9.63 -43.76
CA GLY A 25 21.24 10.65 -42.75
C GLY A 25 20.92 12.01 -43.37
N ASN A 26 20.00 12.76 -42.75
CA ASN A 26 19.57 14.11 -43.15
C ASN A 26 18.71 14.23 -44.41
N TYR A 27 18.31 13.13 -45.04
CA TYR A 27 17.30 13.17 -46.09
C TYR A 27 15.89 13.24 -45.50
N LYS A 28 15.07 14.14 -46.04
CA LYS A 28 13.63 14.06 -45.88
C LYS A 28 13.12 13.14 -46.97
N ILE A 29 12.89 11.88 -46.64
CA ILE A 29 12.35 10.92 -47.62
C ILE A 29 10.93 11.36 -47.97
N ILE A 30 10.70 11.76 -49.22
CA ILE A 30 9.42 12.28 -49.71
C ILE A 30 8.80 11.36 -50.76
N GLY A 31 7.48 11.30 -50.72
CA GLY A 31 6.66 10.81 -51.82
C GLY A 31 5.33 10.24 -51.34
N TYR A 32 4.30 10.58 -52.12
CA TYR A 32 2.86 10.50 -51.87
C TYR A 32 2.39 10.64 -50.41
N THR A 33 2.16 11.91 -50.07
CA THR A 33 1.22 12.39 -49.06
C THR A 33 -0.11 11.62 -49.04
N TYR A 34 -0.58 11.39 -47.81
CA TYR A 34 -1.79 10.66 -47.40
C TYR A 34 -1.71 9.14 -47.51
N THR A 35 -1.38 8.53 -46.36
CA THR A 35 -1.83 7.21 -45.94
C THR A 35 -1.64 6.08 -46.96
N ARG A 36 -0.74 5.15 -46.59
CA ARG A 36 -0.84 3.72 -46.93
C ARG A 36 -0.05 3.19 -48.13
N SER A 37 0.90 3.89 -48.76
CA SER A 37 1.62 3.24 -49.88
C SER A 37 3.13 3.48 -50.14
N PHE A 38 3.89 4.20 -49.30
CA PHE A 38 5.32 4.38 -49.60
C PHE A 38 6.21 3.27 -49.02
N TYR A 39 6.00 2.91 -47.76
CA TYR A 39 6.61 1.69 -47.20
C TYR A 39 5.96 0.41 -47.71
N THR A 40 4.85 0.43 -48.45
CA THR A 40 4.30 -0.83 -48.98
C THR A 40 5.15 -1.45 -50.08
N THR A 41 6.08 -0.72 -50.71
CA THR A 41 6.94 -1.30 -51.76
C THR A 41 8.28 -1.80 -51.20
N PHE A 42 8.75 -1.21 -50.08
CA PHE A 42 9.93 -1.62 -49.30
C PHE A 42 9.56 -2.49 -48.06
N ALA A 43 8.27 -2.58 -47.71
CA ALA A 43 7.78 -3.17 -46.46
C ALA A 43 6.39 -3.82 -46.56
N ASN A 44 5.83 -4.05 -47.77
CA ASN A 44 4.92 -5.19 -47.96
C ASN A 44 5.68 -6.48 -48.30
N SER A 45 6.98 -6.41 -48.53
CA SER A 45 7.91 -7.53 -48.41
C SER A 45 8.30 -7.65 -46.95
N CYS A 46 7.44 -8.29 -46.13
CA CYS A 46 7.87 -8.75 -44.81
C CYS A 46 9.21 -9.51 -44.96
N ASN A 47 10.22 -9.19 -44.14
CA ASN A 47 11.62 -9.68 -44.15
C ASN A 47 12.65 -8.87 -44.97
N GLU A 48 12.59 -7.55 -45.00
CA GLU A 48 13.71 -6.78 -45.55
C GLU A 48 14.89 -6.68 -44.58
N ASP A 49 16.06 -7.11 -45.07
CA ASP A 49 17.34 -7.05 -44.38
C ASP A 49 18.05 -5.74 -44.73
N ILE A 50 17.91 -4.75 -43.85
CA ILE A 50 18.49 -3.41 -43.99
C ILE A 50 19.47 -3.08 -42.87
N ARG A 51 20.33 -4.04 -42.53
CA ARG A 51 21.33 -3.90 -41.47
C ARG A 51 22.37 -2.83 -41.76
N GLY A 52 22.79 -2.14 -40.69
CA GLY A 52 23.82 -1.11 -40.73
C GLY A 52 23.44 0.15 -41.52
N ILE A 53 22.15 0.39 -41.76
CA ILE A 53 21.69 1.61 -42.43
C ILE A 53 21.79 2.80 -41.47
N ASN A 54 22.10 3.98 -42.01
CA ASN A 54 21.99 5.25 -41.29
C ASN A 54 20.72 5.99 -41.75
N LEU A 55 19.81 6.19 -40.81
CA LEU A 55 18.54 6.90 -40.91
C LEU A 55 18.46 8.04 -39.89
N ASP A 56 19.60 8.60 -39.48
CA ASP A 56 19.66 9.72 -38.53
C ASP A 56 18.88 10.95 -39.09
N HIS A 57 18.09 11.59 -38.23
CA HIS A 57 17.22 12.74 -38.56
C HIS A 57 16.10 12.46 -39.57
N SER A 58 15.82 11.19 -39.88
CA SER A 58 14.76 10.81 -40.82
C SER A 58 13.36 10.98 -40.24
N HIS A 59 12.36 11.07 -41.11
CA HIS A 59 10.94 11.13 -40.75
C HIS A 59 10.22 9.84 -41.19
N LEU A 60 9.92 8.94 -40.25
CA LEU A 60 9.30 7.63 -40.47
C LEU A 60 7.96 7.49 -39.72
N TRP A 61 7.24 8.60 -39.50
CA TRP A 61 5.94 8.59 -38.84
C TRP A 61 4.98 7.59 -39.47
N LEU A 62 4.33 6.77 -38.64
CA LEU A 62 3.33 5.78 -39.06
C LEU A 62 3.85 4.73 -40.05
N ALA A 63 5.16 4.64 -40.28
CA ALA A 63 5.74 3.66 -41.18
C ALA A 63 5.47 2.25 -40.66
N ASN A 64 5.26 1.32 -41.59
CA ASN A 64 5.09 -0.09 -41.26
C ASN A 64 6.35 -0.85 -41.63
N LEU A 65 7.14 -1.22 -40.63
CA LEU A 65 8.39 -1.96 -40.74
C LEU A 65 8.33 -3.22 -39.85
N GLU A 66 7.19 -3.90 -39.82
CA GLU A 66 7.05 -5.15 -39.07
C GLU A 66 7.97 -6.25 -39.64
N ASN A 67 8.59 -7.03 -38.77
CA ASN A 67 9.55 -8.10 -39.09
C ASN A 67 10.80 -7.61 -39.84
N VAL A 68 11.17 -6.33 -39.71
CA VAL A 68 12.37 -5.79 -40.36
C VAL A 68 13.63 -6.22 -39.61
N ILE A 69 14.76 -6.30 -40.31
CA ILE A 69 16.08 -6.47 -39.70
C ILE A 69 16.89 -5.18 -39.88
N LEU A 70 17.11 -4.48 -38.77
CA LEU A 70 17.83 -3.21 -38.69
C LEU A 70 19.11 -3.33 -37.83
N GLU A 71 19.63 -4.53 -37.56
CA GLU A 71 20.80 -4.70 -36.68
C GLU A 71 21.93 -3.70 -36.96
N ASN A 72 22.47 -3.10 -35.89
CA ASN A 72 23.57 -2.13 -35.92
C ASN A 72 23.33 -0.89 -36.80
N SER A 73 22.08 -0.54 -37.05
CA SER A 73 21.70 0.68 -37.77
C SER A 73 21.70 1.90 -36.83
N THR A 74 21.85 3.10 -37.40
CA THR A 74 21.72 4.36 -36.66
C THR A 74 20.44 5.05 -37.10
N ILE A 75 19.59 5.39 -36.13
CA ILE A 75 18.29 6.04 -36.35
C ILE A 75 18.14 7.11 -35.25
N ARG A 76 19.15 7.98 -35.11
CA ARG A 76 19.25 9.01 -34.06
C ARG A 76 18.46 10.26 -34.43
N ASN A 77 17.93 10.96 -33.44
CA ASN A 77 17.15 12.19 -33.60
C ASN A 77 16.08 12.08 -34.70
N ALA A 78 15.56 10.88 -34.92
CA ALA A 78 14.60 10.57 -35.97
C ALA A 78 13.18 10.68 -35.44
N GLU A 79 12.26 10.94 -36.36
CA GLU A 79 10.86 11.15 -36.09
C GLU A 79 10.08 9.86 -36.40
N LEU A 80 9.85 9.04 -35.38
CA LEU A 80 9.33 7.67 -35.46
C LEU A 80 7.95 7.50 -34.77
N PHE A 81 7.22 8.61 -34.60
CA PHE A 81 5.88 8.62 -33.99
C PHE A 81 4.99 7.53 -34.60
N ASN A 82 4.50 6.63 -33.73
CA ASN A 82 3.58 5.55 -34.08
C ASN A 82 4.07 4.65 -35.23
N ILE A 83 5.39 4.50 -35.36
CA ILE A 83 5.99 3.51 -36.27
C ILE A 83 5.63 2.09 -35.82
N LYS A 84 5.48 1.17 -36.78
CA LYS A 84 5.33 -0.27 -36.49
C LYS A 84 6.63 -0.98 -36.76
N LEU A 85 7.20 -1.56 -35.72
CA LEU A 85 8.41 -2.38 -35.74
C LEU A 85 8.11 -3.73 -35.10
N ILE A 86 6.87 -4.23 -35.13
CA ILE A 86 6.47 -5.48 -34.45
C ILE A 86 7.33 -6.66 -34.94
N ASN A 87 7.78 -7.51 -34.01
CA ASN A 87 8.64 -8.67 -34.27
C ASN A 87 9.94 -8.36 -35.04
N SER A 88 10.45 -7.14 -34.93
CA SER A 88 11.65 -6.73 -35.69
C SER A 88 12.93 -7.08 -34.95
N ASN A 89 14.00 -7.25 -35.71
CA ASN A 89 15.34 -7.40 -35.19
C ASN A 89 16.07 -6.06 -35.19
N LEU A 90 16.19 -5.48 -34.00
CA LEU A 90 16.71 -4.15 -33.73
C LEU A 90 17.94 -4.21 -32.80
N ILE A 91 18.68 -5.32 -32.84
CA ILE A 91 19.86 -5.52 -32.01
C ILE A 91 20.90 -4.43 -32.30
N GLY A 92 21.39 -3.77 -31.25
CA GLY A 92 22.43 -2.75 -31.38
C GLY A 92 22.02 -1.49 -32.14
N VAL A 93 20.74 -1.29 -32.44
CA VAL A 93 20.26 -0.07 -33.11
C VAL A 93 20.43 1.13 -32.18
N ASP A 94 20.90 2.25 -32.74
CA ASP A 94 21.02 3.52 -32.02
C ASP A 94 19.84 4.44 -32.33
N PHE A 95 18.88 4.51 -31.41
CA PHE A 95 17.72 5.39 -31.39
C PHE A 95 17.92 6.64 -30.54
N SER A 96 19.17 7.04 -30.24
CA SER A 96 19.42 8.15 -29.32
C SER A 96 18.72 9.44 -29.76
N GLY A 97 18.00 10.08 -28.84
CA GLY A 97 17.24 11.33 -29.09
C GLY A 97 16.02 11.19 -30.01
N SER A 98 15.69 9.98 -30.48
CA SER A 98 14.60 9.78 -31.43
C SER A 98 13.23 9.80 -30.77
N ASN A 99 12.24 10.28 -31.51
CA ASN A 99 10.85 10.32 -31.10
C ASN A 99 10.12 9.04 -31.50
N LEU A 100 10.07 8.07 -30.60
CA LEU A 100 9.35 6.80 -30.73
C LEU A 100 7.98 6.84 -30.06
N HIS A 101 7.41 8.00 -29.76
CA HIS A 101 6.12 8.10 -29.08
C HIS A 101 5.05 7.24 -29.79
N GLN A 102 4.33 6.40 -29.03
CA GLN A 102 3.34 5.44 -29.53
C GLN A 102 3.84 4.35 -30.50
N ALA A 103 5.15 4.18 -30.68
CA ALA A 103 5.69 3.12 -31.52
C ALA A 103 5.21 1.71 -31.09
N GLN A 104 4.94 0.87 -32.07
CA GLN A 104 4.49 -0.52 -31.90
C GLN A 104 5.67 -1.45 -32.11
N MET A 105 6.26 -1.95 -31.04
CA MET A 105 7.51 -2.72 -31.10
C MET A 105 7.35 -4.10 -30.43
N LYS A 106 6.12 -4.53 -30.16
CA LYS A 106 5.80 -5.82 -29.52
C LYS A 106 6.60 -6.97 -30.14
N GLY A 107 7.16 -7.85 -29.30
CA GLY A 107 7.88 -9.05 -29.74
C GLY A 107 9.24 -8.81 -30.40
N SER A 108 9.68 -7.56 -30.51
CA SER A 108 10.96 -7.21 -31.15
C SER A 108 12.16 -7.51 -30.26
N VAL A 109 13.32 -7.64 -30.90
CA VAL A 109 14.61 -7.84 -30.23
C VAL A 109 15.42 -6.56 -30.29
N LEU A 110 15.56 -5.89 -29.15
CA LEU A 110 16.29 -4.64 -28.93
C LEU A 110 17.56 -4.84 -28.09
N ARG A 111 18.12 -6.06 -28.07
CA ARG A 111 19.28 -6.37 -27.23
C ARG A 111 20.45 -5.42 -27.53
N ALA A 112 21.04 -4.85 -26.49
CA ALA A 112 22.16 -3.90 -26.58
C ALA A 112 21.92 -2.68 -27.48
N SER A 113 20.66 -2.36 -27.79
CA SER A 113 20.30 -1.11 -28.49
C SER A 113 20.54 0.10 -27.58
N VAL A 114 20.71 1.27 -28.20
CA VAL A 114 20.90 2.54 -27.50
C VAL A 114 19.65 3.38 -27.71
N LEU A 115 18.94 3.70 -26.65
CA LEU A 115 17.73 4.54 -26.64
C LEU A 115 17.91 5.74 -25.70
N ARG A 116 19.14 6.26 -25.58
CA ARG A 116 19.43 7.38 -24.68
C ARG A 116 18.63 8.61 -25.07
N ASP A 117 18.01 9.25 -24.08
CA ASP A 117 17.20 10.46 -24.26
C ASP A 117 16.08 10.32 -25.31
N ALA A 118 15.72 9.09 -25.69
CA ALA A 118 14.66 8.83 -26.66
C ALA A 118 13.28 9.05 -26.01
N ILE A 119 12.32 9.51 -26.81
CA ILE A 119 10.92 9.65 -26.37
C ILE A 119 10.19 8.37 -26.71
N LEU A 120 9.93 7.53 -25.71
CA LEU A 120 9.25 6.23 -25.81
C LEU A 120 7.87 6.25 -25.13
N ALA A 121 7.32 7.44 -24.92
CA ALA A 121 6.05 7.60 -24.23
C ALA A 121 4.93 6.83 -24.93
N SER A 122 4.14 6.08 -24.15
CA SER A 122 3.05 5.24 -24.65
C SER A 122 3.44 4.18 -25.71
N THR A 123 4.71 3.78 -25.80
CA THR A 123 5.14 2.70 -26.70
C THR A 123 4.62 1.32 -26.28
N ASN A 124 4.39 0.45 -27.25
CA ASN A 124 4.08 -0.95 -27.02
C ASN A 124 5.33 -1.82 -27.15
N LEU A 125 5.94 -2.14 -26.02
CA LEU A 125 7.14 -2.98 -25.86
C LEU A 125 6.80 -4.32 -25.18
N LYS A 126 5.57 -4.82 -25.33
CA LYS A 126 5.19 -6.13 -24.77
C LYS A 126 6.03 -7.24 -25.37
N ASN A 127 6.47 -8.18 -24.54
CA ASN A 127 7.26 -9.35 -24.95
C ASN A 127 8.56 -9.00 -25.71
N THR A 128 9.11 -7.79 -25.57
CA THR A 128 10.36 -7.41 -26.24
C THR A 128 11.59 -7.84 -25.46
N ASN A 129 12.69 -8.11 -26.15
CA ASN A 129 13.98 -8.33 -25.52
C ASN A 129 14.85 -7.07 -25.59
N LEU A 130 14.93 -6.33 -24.49
CA LEU A 130 15.76 -5.13 -24.26
C LEU A 130 17.00 -5.45 -23.40
N SER A 131 17.42 -6.72 -23.30
CA SER A 131 18.56 -7.08 -22.44
C SER A 131 19.82 -6.30 -22.82
N GLY A 132 20.49 -5.75 -21.81
CA GLY A 132 21.68 -4.91 -21.97
C GLY A 132 21.47 -3.61 -22.76
N ALA A 133 20.24 -3.21 -23.10
CA ALA A 133 19.97 -1.95 -23.79
C ALA A 133 20.26 -0.74 -22.89
N ASP A 134 20.55 0.40 -23.50
CA ASP A 134 20.83 1.66 -22.81
C ASP A 134 19.67 2.65 -23.00
N LEU A 135 18.79 2.74 -22.00
CA LEU A 135 17.63 3.63 -21.97
C LEU A 135 17.87 4.87 -21.09
N SER A 136 19.13 5.19 -20.77
CA SER A 136 19.45 6.28 -19.84
C SER A 136 18.83 7.61 -20.31
N GLY A 137 18.15 8.32 -19.42
CA GLY A 137 17.49 9.60 -19.72
C GLY A 137 16.24 9.52 -20.60
N SER A 138 15.86 8.34 -21.10
CA SER A 138 14.69 8.19 -21.97
C SER A 138 13.35 8.38 -21.23
N ASP A 139 12.30 8.68 -21.99
CA ASP A 139 10.95 8.86 -21.46
C ASP A 139 10.01 7.74 -21.91
N LEU A 140 9.71 6.78 -21.03
CA LEU A 140 8.79 5.67 -21.28
C LEU A 140 7.39 5.86 -20.68
N HIS A 141 7.02 7.05 -20.19
CA HIS A 141 5.80 7.19 -19.41
C HIS A 141 4.55 6.65 -20.12
N GLY A 142 3.72 5.93 -19.37
CA GLY A 142 2.51 5.26 -19.90
C GLY A 142 2.78 4.13 -20.90
N GLY A 143 4.02 3.72 -21.11
CA GLY A 143 4.40 2.60 -21.96
C GLY A 143 3.99 1.23 -21.42
N TYR A 144 4.06 0.24 -22.30
CA TYR A 144 3.65 -1.15 -22.06
C TYR A 144 4.87 -2.07 -22.16
N LEU A 145 5.29 -2.69 -21.06
CA LEU A 145 6.48 -3.52 -20.98
C LEU A 145 6.17 -4.93 -20.44
N GLU A 146 4.91 -5.34 -20.44
CA GLU A 146 4.49 -6.64 -19.91
C GLU A 146 5.27 -7.79 -20.57
N ASN A 147 5.86 -8.66 -19.73
CA ASN A 147 6.75 -9.78 -20.11
C ASN A 147 8.00 -9.38 -20.93
N ALA A 148 8.40 -8.11 -20.94
CA ALA A 148 9.66 -7.71 -21.57
C ALA A 148 10.89 -8.15 -20.73
N ASN A 149 12.02 -8.36 -21.40
CA ASN A 149 13.30 -8.64 -20.76
C ASN A 149 14.19 -7.39 -20.81
N LEU A 150 14.47 -6.79 -19.66
CA LEU A 150 15.36 -5.65 -19.43
C LEU A 150 16.57 -6.05 -18.57
N SER A 151 16.91 -7.34 -18.50
CA SER A 151 18.06 -7.81 -17.73
C SER A 151 19.36 -7.13 -18.17
N GLY A 152 20.13 -6.63 -17.20
CA GLY A 152 21.37 -5.89 -17.42
C GLY A 152 21.22 -4.55 -18.16
N ALA A 153 20.00 -4.06 -18.40
CA ALA A 153 19.78 -2.79 -19.08
C ALA A 153 20.15 -1.59 -18.20
N LYS A 154 20.50 -0.47 -18.84
CA LYS A 154 20.77 0.81 -18.17
C LYS A 154 19.54 1.69 -18.27
N LEU A 155 18.97 2.08 -17.15
CA LEU A 155 17.77 2.91 -17.07
C LEU A 155 17.99 4.12 -16.16
N ARG A 156 19.23 4.63 -16.11
CA ARG A 156 19.54 5.73 -15.21
C ARG A 156 18.77 6.98 -15.62
N GLY A 157 18.01 7.57 -14.69
CA GLY A 157 17.20 8.77 -14.96
C GLY A 157 16.03 8.55 -15.93
N THR A 158 15.71 7.30 -16.28
CA THR A 158 14.58 7.01 -17.17
C THR A 158 13.25 7.35 -16.49
N ASN A 159 12.33 7.97 -17.23
CA ASN A 159 10.97 8.18 -16.76
C ASN A 159 10.11 6.94 -17.06
N LEU A 160 9.81 6.15 -16.03
CA LEU A 160 8.96 4.96 -16.09
C LEU A 160 7.57 5.20 -15.46
N LYS A 161 7.15 6.46 -15.33
CA LYS A 161 5.88 6.81 -14.67
C LYS A 161 4.68 6.12 -15.33
N GLY A 162 3.90 5.40 -14.53
CA GLY A 162 2.66 4.73 -14.96
C GLY A 162 2.87 3.62 -16.00
N VAL A 163 4.09 3.12 -16.16
CA VAL A 163 4.40 2.02 -17.06
C VAL A 163 3.78 0.72 -16.54
N LYS A 164 3.38 -0.16 -17.46
CA LYS A 164 2.93 -1.52 -17.09
C LYS A 164 4.11 -2.49 -17.12
N LEU A 165 4.55 -2.95 -15.95
CA LEU A 165 5.73 -3.80 -15.75
C LEU A 165 5.42 -5.24 -15.31
N GLU A 166 4.20 -5.73 -15.58
CA GLU A 166 3.81 -7.07 -15.16
C GLU A 166 4.73 -8.13 -15.78
N ASN A 167 5.37 -8.95 -14.94
CA ASN A 167 6.34 -9.99 -15.31
C ASN A 167 7.54 -9.47 -16.12
N THR A 168 7.89 -8.18 -16.02
CA THR A 168 9.06 -7.63 -16.67
C THR A 168 10.33 -7.97 -15.89
N ASP A 169 11.36 -8.44 -16.59
CA ASP A 169 12.65 -8.82 -15.99
C ASP A 169 13.65 -7.68 -15.97
N PHE A 170 14.02 -7.22 -14.78
CA PHE A 170 15.04 -6.18 -14.55
C PHE A 170 16.29 -6.73 -13.84
N SER A 171 16.52 -8.04 -13.84
CA SER A 171 17.67 -8.65 -13.17
C SER A 171 18.99 -8.01 -13.63
N GLY A 172 19.79 -7.50 -12.69
CA GLY A 172 21.05 -6.79 -12.95
C GLY A 172 20.91 -5.43 -13.63
N ALA A 173 19.70 -4.89 -13.81
CA ALA A 173 19.48 -3.59 -14.41
C ALA A 173 19.85 -2.43 -13.47
N ASP A 174 20.20 -1.29 -14.04
CA ASP A 174 20.51 -0.06 -13.30
C ASP A 174 19.38 0.97 -13.44
N LEU A 175 18.49 1.05 -12.45
CA LEU A 175 17.40 2.02 -12.36
C LEU A 175 17.72 3.17 -11.40
N THR A 176 19.00 3.45 -11.15
CA THR A 176 19.39 4.60 -10.33
C THR A 176 18.77 5.88 -10.90
N ASP A 177 18.24 6.75 -10.05
CA ASP A 177 17.59 8.01 -10.47
C ASP A 177 16.33 7.85 -11.38
N ALA A 178 15.89 6.63 -11.71
CA ALA A 178 14.68 6.42 -12.49
C ALA A 178 13.43 6.81 -11.69
N CYS A 179 12.40 7.32 -12.39
CA CYS A 179 11.10 7.66 -11.81
C CYS A 179 10.06 6.56 -12.09
N LEU A 180 9.58 5.88 -11.05
CA LEU A 180 8.57 4.81 -11.14
C LEU A 180 7.23 5.22 -10.51
N ASP A 181 6.91 6.52 -10.48
CA ASP A 181 5.66 7.02 -9.92
C ASP A 181 4.44 6.36 -10.60
N HIS A 182 3.46 5.94 -9.81
CA HIS A 182 2.21 5.26 -10.22
C HIS A 182 2.38 3.93 -10.97
N THR A 183 3.61 3.44 -11.12
CA THR A 183 3.92 2.17 -11.78
C THR A 183 3.56 1.00 -10.87
N TYR A 184 2.85 0.00 -11.40
CA TYR A 184 2.50 -1.20 -10.65
C TYR A 184 3.67 -2.19 -10.66
N LEU A 185 4.33 -2.37 -9.51
CA LEU A 185 5.56 -3.15 -9.38
C LEU A 185 5.33 -4.64 -9.05
N LYS A 186 4.09 -5.09 -8.89
CA LYS A 186 3.79 -6.50 -8.63
C LYS A 186 4.20 -7.36 -9.82
N GLY A 187 4.91 -8.45 -9.56
CA GLY A 187 5.43 -9.38 -10.57
C GLY A 187 6.68 -8.90 -11.29
N MET A 188 7.16 -7.68 -11.04
CA MET A 188 8.46 -7.22 -11.55
C MET A 188 9.57 -8.12 -10.99
N ILE A 189 10.44 -8.63 -11.86
CA ILE A 189 11.54 -9.52 -11.46
C ILE A 189 12.80 -8.67 -11.25
N ILE A 190 13.43 -8.79 -10.09
CA ILE A 190 14.71 -8.17 -9.75
C ILE A 190 15.60 -9.18 -9.03
N ASP A 191 16.90 -8.91 -9.02
CA ASP A 191 17.90 -9.69 -8.28
C ASP A 191 18.77 -8.78 -7.39
N ASN A 192 19.75 -9.37 -6.71
CA ASN A 192 20.67 -8.63 -5.83
C ASN A 192 21.58 -7.64 -6.57
N ASN A 193 21.71 -7.74 -7.89
CA ASN A 193 22.53 -6.84 -8.71
C ASN A 193 21.71 -5.67 -9.25
N THR A 194 20.38 -5.73 -9.13
CA THR A 194 19.47 -4.69 -9.62
C THR A 194 19.62 -3.45 -8.74
N LYS A 195 19.92 -2.31 -9.35
CA LYS A 195 20.06 -1.03 -8.63
C LYS A 195 18.80 -0.22 -8.78
N MET A 196 18.27 0.29 -7.67
CA MET A 196 17.07 1.12 -7.65
C MET A 196 17.05 2.01 -6.41
N ASN A 197 16.38 3.15 -6.50
CA ASN A 197 16.16 4.04 -5.35
C ASN A 197 15.40 3.32 -4.22
N GLN A 198 15.76 3.63 -2.97
CA GLN A 198 15.21 2.99 -1.77
C GLN A 198 13.67 3.03 -1.70
N LYS A 199 13.06 4.14 -2.13
CA LYS A 199 11.60 4.31 -2.22
C LYS A 199 10.95 3.22 -3.07
N TYR A 200 11.43 3.04 -4.29
CA TYR A 200 10.82 2.09 -5.24
C TYR A 200 11.16 0.64 -4.88
N HIS A 201 12.35 0.38 -4.31
CA HIS A 201 12.65 -0.93 -3.73
C HIS A 201 11.66 -1.26 -2.60
N LEU A 202 11.37 -0.32 -1.69
CA LEU A 202 10.38 -0.52 -0.64
C LEU A 202 8.98 -0.78 -1.20
N ILE A 203 8.54 -0.03 -2.21
CA ILE A 203 7.24 -0.27 -2.89
C ILE A 203 7.21 -1.66 -3.51
N TRP A 204 8.29 -2.07 -4.21
CA TRP A 204 8.40 -3.40 -4.79
C TRP A 204 8.27 -4.50 -3.74
N GLU A 205 8.91 -4.33 -2.58
CA GLU A 205 8.76 -5.28 -1.49
C GLU A 205 7.33 -5.34 -0.96
N ILE A 206 6.67 -4.18 -0.80
CA ILE A 206 5.29 -4.12 -0.33
C ILE A 206 4.35 -4.90 -1.28
N THR A 207 4.57 -4.82 -2.58
CA THR A 207 3.70 -5.44 -3.58
C THR A 207 4.01 -6.91 -3.87
N ASN A 208 5.22 -7.38 -3.54
CA ASN A 208 5.70 -8.72 -3.90
C ASN A 208 6.03 -9.63 -2.71
N LYS A 209 6.12 -9.09 -1.49
CA LYS A 209 6.39 -9.84 -0.26
C LYS A 209 5.26 -9.66 0.75
N GLU A 210 5.21 -10.54 1.74
CA GLU A 210 4.32 -10.37 2.90
C GLU A 210 4.62 -9.04 3.61
N SER A 211 3.56 -8.26 3.85
CA SER A 211 3.66 -6.90 4.39
C SER A 211 2.72 -6.63 5.57
N GLU A 212 2.16 -7.69 6.16
CA GLU A 212 1.41 -7.60 7.42
C GLU A 212 2.33 -7.14 8.56
N ASN A 213 1.84 -6.26 9.43
CA ASN A 213 2.59 -5.69 10.56
C ASN A 213 3.88 -4.93 10.19
N ARG A 214 4.05 -4.57 8.90
CA ARG A 214 5.27 -3.91 8.41
C ARG A 214 5.37 -2.48 8.96
N ASN A 215 6.57 -2.08 9.38
CA ASN A 215 6.84 -0.69 9.77
C ASN A 215 7.18 0.17 8.55
N LEU A 216 6.27 1.10 8.23
CA LEU A 216 6.34 2.06 7.13
C LEU A 216 6.31 3.52 7.63
N SER A 217 6.45 3.73 8.94
CA SER A 217 6.37 5.04 9.56
C SER A 217 7.43 6.01 9.01
N GLY A 218 6.99 7.24 8.71
CA GLY A 218 7.82 8.31 8.17
C GLY A 218 8.43 8.04 6.78
N LYS A 219 8.00 6.99 6.07
CA LYS A 219 8.49 6.68 4.73
C LYS A 219 7.82 7.56 3.67
N ASP A 220 8.54 7.81 2.57
CA ASP A 220 7.96 8.36 1.35
C ASP A 220 7.41 7.22 0.49
N LEU A 221 6.09 7.14 0.41
CA LEU A 221 5.33 6.28 -0.48
C LEU A 221 4.40 7.13 -1.37
N SER A 222 4.71 8.42 -1.54
CA SER A 222 3.95 9.31 -2.43
C SER A 222 3.97 8.74 -3.84
N ARG A 223 2.80 8.79 -4.50
CA ARG A 223 2.56 8.29 -5.85
C ARG A 223 2.82 6.79 -6.02
N ALA A 224 2.97 6.03 -4.94
CA ALA A 224 3.09 4.58 -5.02
C ALA A 224 1.81 3.95 -5.57
N ASN A 225 1.95 2.88 -6.35
CA ASN A 225 0.83 2.04 -6.73
C ASN A 225 0.77 0.79 -5.85
N LEU A 226 -0.07 0.86 -4.82
CA LEU A 226 -0.29 -0.16 -3.79
C LEU A 226 -1.68 -0.80 -3.92
N SER A 227 -2.28 -0.77 -5.11
CA SER A 227 -3.63 -1.31 -5.32
C SER A 227 -3.68 -2.79 -4.98
N GLY A 228 -4.65 -3.18 -4.15
CA GLY A 228 -4.82 -4.57 -3.71
C GLY A 228 -3.72 -5.10 -2.79
N ALA A 229 -2.83 -4.26 -2.26
CA ALA A 229 -1.80 -4.68 -1.32
C ALA A 229 -2.41 -5.17 0.01
N ILE A 230 -1.78 -6.18 0.63
CA ILE A 230 -2.16 -6.68 1.96
C ILE A 230 -1.25 -6.00 2.99
N LEU A 231 -1.83 -5.06 3.75
CA LEU A 231 -1.16 -4.13 4.66
C LEU A 231 -1.81 -4.16 6.05
N ILE A 232 -2.37 -5.31 6.42
CA ILE A 232 -3.05 -5.53 7.70
C ILE A 232 -2.08 -5.22 8.84
N LYS A 233 -2.51 -4.40 9.82
CA LYS A 233 -1.71 -3.97 10.98
C LYS A 233 -0.40 -3.23 10.65
N ALA A 234 -0.21 -2.77 9.42
CA ALA A 234 0.98 -2.01 9.06
C ALA A 234 1.02 -0.64 9.76
N ASP A 235 2.23 -0.18 10.10
CA ASP A 235 2.46 1.11 10.74
C ASP A 235 2.84 2.16 9.70
N PHE A 236 1.90 3.05 9.37
CA PHE A 236 2.02 4.17 8.43
C PHE A 236 2.10 5.54 9.12
N ARG A 237 2.51 5.60 10.39
CA ARG A 237 2.53 6.88 11.11
C ARG A 237 3.43 7.90 10.43
N GLY A 238 2.87 9.07 10.11
CA GLY A 238 3.59 10.14 9.42
C GLY A 238 4.14 9.77 8.04
N THR A 239 3.66 8.68 7.42
CA THR A 239 4.05 8.30 6.06
C THR A 239 3.46 9.29 5.04
N ASP A 240 4.24 9.64 4.03
CA ASP A 240 3.72 10.36 2.87
C ASP A 240 3.13 9.35 1.87
N LEU A 241 1.81 9.41 1.69
CA LEU A 241 1.01 8.64 0.74
C LEU A 241 0.31 9.57 -0.27
N THR A 242 0.83 10.79 -0.47
CA THR A 242 0.27 11.78 -1.39
C THR A 242 0.15 11.18 -2.80
N ASP A 243 -1.03 11.29 -3.41
CA ASP A 243 -1.37 10.74 -4.73
C ASP A 243 -1.13 9.22 -4.88
N ALA A 244 -1.01 8.47 -3.78
CA ALA A 244 -0.83 7.01 -3.83
C ALA A 244 -2.13 6.31 -4.28
N ASN A 245 -2.00 5.22 -5.04
CA ASN A 245 -3.12 4.36 -5.39
C ASN A 245 -3.22 3.19 -4.39
N LEU A 246 -4.22 3.23 -3.53
CA LEU A 246 -4.55 2.21 -2.52
C LEU A 246 -5.86 1.49 -2.87
N THR A 247 -6.31 1.55 -4.13
CA THR A 247 -7.60 0.96 -4.55
C THR A 247 -7.66 -0.51 -4.16
N GLY A 248 -8.66 -0.90 -3.38
CA GLY A 248 -8.86 -2.29 -2.94
C GLY A 248 -7.80 -2.84 -1.98
N ALA A 249 -6.89 -2.02 -1.45
CA ALA A 249 -5.89 -2.48 -0.47
C ALA A 249 -6.55 -2.90 0.86
N ASP A 250 -5.93 -3.85 1.55
CA ASP A 250 -6.33 -4.30 2.89
C ASP A 250 -5.49 -3.61 3.95
N LEU A 251 -6.03 -2.56 4.57
CA LEU A 251 -5.43 -1.76 5.64
C LEU A 251 -6.13 -2.03 6.98
N THR A 252 -6.77 -3.20 7.15
CA THR A 252 -7.44 -3.57 8.40
C THR A 252 -6.46 -3.45 9.58
N ASP A 253 -6.89 -2.83 10.68
CA ASP A 253 -6.07 -2.53 11.88
C ASP A 253 -4.80 -1.69 11.63
N ALA A 254 -4.62 -1.07 10.46
CA ALA A 254 -3.41 -0.29 10.16
C ALA A 254 -3.36 1.02 10.95
N ASN A 255 -2.15 1.50 11.26
CA ASN A 255 -1.93 2.77 11.94
C ASN A 255 -1.48 3.87 10.97
N LEU A 256 -2.40 4.73 10.55
CA LEU A 256 -2.19 5.85 9.63
C LEU A 256 -2.12 7.21 10.35
N THR A 257 -1.82 7.24 11.66
CA THR A 257 -1.80 8.51 12.43
C THR A 257 -0.89 9.53 11.78
N GLY A 258 -1.42 10.71 11.46
CA GLY A 258 -0.66 11.81 10.86
C GLY A 258 -0.08 11.51 9.47
N ALA A 259 -0.51 10.43 8.79
CA ALA A 259 -0.11 10.17 7.42
C ALA A 259 -0.68 11.22 6.46
N ASP A 260 0.05 11.56 5.40
CA ASP A 260 -0.47 12.41 4.33
C ASP A 260 -1.06 11.56 3.21
N LEU A 261 -2.38 11.55 3.08
CA LEU A 261 -3.15 10.83 2.06
C LEU A 261 -3.75 11.82 1.03
N THR A 262 -3.17 13.02 0.89
CA THR A 262 -3.69 14.03 -0.04
C THR A 262 -3.76 13.46 -1.45
N GLY A 263 -4.94 13.53 -2.09
CA GLY A 263 -5.14 13.01 -3.45
C GLY A 263 -5.11 11.48 -3.59
N ALA A 264 -4.87 10.72 -2.51
CA ALA A 264 -4.76 9.27 -2.56
C ALA A 264 -6.07 8.59 -3.02
N ASP A 265 -5.96 7.48 -3.74
CA ASP A 265 -7.10 6.69 -4.21
C ASP A 265 -7.35 5.49 -3.28
N LEU A 266 -8.33 5.61 -2.39
CA LEU A 266 -8.73 4.59 -1.40
C LEU A 266 -9.99 3.84 -1.83
N ARG A 267 -10.43 3.95 -3.10
CA ARG A 267 -11.68 3.31 -3.53
C ARG A 267 -11.66 1.82 -3.24
N ARG A 268 -12.73 1.31 -2.61
CA ARG A 268 -12.87 -0.10 -2.21
C ARG A 268 -11.80 -0.62 -1.24
N ALA A 269 -10.96 0.24 -0.66
CA ALA A 269 -10.00 -0.18 0.36
C ALA A 269 -10.73 -0.64 1.63
N LYS A 270 -10.13 -1.59 2.34
CA LYS A 270 -10.59 -2.06 3.65
C LYS A 270 -9.79 -1.35 4.72
N LEU A 271 -10.44 -0.53 5.53
CA LEU A 271 -9.85 0.23 6.64
C LEU A 271 -10.57 -0.07 7.95
N GLN A 272 -11.15 -1.27 8.09
CA GLN A 272 -11.82 -1.64 9.32
C GLN A 272 -10.84 -1.57 10.50
N CYS A 273 -11.26 -0.96 11.60
CA CYS A 273 -10.43 -0.76 12.79
C CYS A 273 -9.13 0.03 12.53
N ALA A 274 -8.95 0.66 11.36
CA ALA A 274 -7.75 1.41 11.07
C ALA A 274 -7.75 2.75 11.83
N ASN A 275 -6.56 3.25 12.14
CA ASN A 275 -6.41 4.51 12.82
C ASN A 275 -5.91 5.61 11.92
N LEU A 276 -6.79 6.54 11.58
CA LEU A 276 -6.45 7.66 10.72
C LEU A 276 -6.28 8.97 11.50
N ARG A 277 -6.25 8.97 12.84
CA ARG A 277 -6.23 10.19 13.65
C ARG A 277 -5.24 11.22 13.12
N GLY A 278 -5.72 12.43 12.82
CA GLY A 278 -4.92 13.53 12.28
C GLY A 278 -4.29 13.30 10.90
N ALA A 279 -4.67 12.24 10.18
CA ALA A 279 -4.24 12.02 8.80
C ALA A 279 -4.88 13.05 7.86
N ASN A 280 -4.16 13.42 6.80
CA ASN A 280 -4.62 14.38 5.82
C ASN A 280 -5.29 13.66 4.63
N LEU A 281 -6.62 13.70 4.55
CA LEU A 281 -7.41 13.03 3.49
C LEU A 281 -7.92 13.98 2.40
N LYS A 282 -7.39 15.22 2.32
CA LYS A 282 -7.84 16.20 1.33
C LYS A 282 -7.75 15.64 -0.10
N MET A 283 -8.80 15.83 -0.89
CA MET A 283 -8.89 15.37 -2.28
C MET A 283 -8.76 13.85 -2.47
N SER A 284 -8.71 13.05 -1.39
CA SER A 284 -8.62 11.60 -1.50
C SER A 284 -9.93 11.00 -2.05
N LYS A 285 -9.85 9.92 -2.82
CA LYS A 285 -11.00 9.23 -3.40
C LYS A 285 -11.39 8.06 -2.49
N ILE A 286 -12.50 8.17 -1.78
CA ILE A 286 -12.89 7.19 -0.75
C ILE A 286 -14.15 6.36 -1.08
N ALA A 287 -14.62 6.42 -2.34
CA ALA A 287 -15.86 5.76 -2.72
C ALA A 287 -15.80 4.23 -2.47
N ASN A 288 -16.81 3.72 -1.75
CA ASN A 288 -16.94 2.32 -1.35
C ASN A 288 -15.79 1.76 -0.49
N ALA A 289 -14.95 2.62 0.11
CA ALA A 289 -14.02 2.18 1.14
C ALA A 289 -14.80 1.76 2.40
N ASN A 290 -14.31 0.73 3.09
CA ASN A 290 -14.90 0.28 4.34
C ASN A 290 -14.12 0.87 5.53
N PHE A 291 -14.75 1.77 6.26
CA PHE A 291 -14.17 2.40 7.45
C PHE A 291 -14.88 2.00 8.73
N ALA A 292 -15.51 0.82 8.76
CA ALA A 292 -16.18 0.35 9.96
C ALA A 292 -15.19 0.35 11.13
N GLU A 293 -15.58 0.96 12.25
CA GLU A 293 -14.74 1.05 13.45
C GLU A 293 -13.41 1.81 13.27
N ALA A 294 -13.23 2.54 12.17
CA ALA A 294 -12.02 3.34 11.97
C ALA A 294 -12.00 4.59 12.85
N ASN A 295 -10.80 5.07 13.22
CA ASN A 295 -10.63 6.30 13.99
C ASN A 295 -10.38 7.52 13.08
N PHE A 296 -11.36 8.42 13.04
CA PHE A 296 -11.37 9.69 12.30
C PHE A 296 -11.20 10.95 13.15
N CYS A 297 -10.80 10.83 14.41
CA CYS A 297 -10.62 12.01 15.26
C CYS A 297 -9.62 13.00 14.63
N ASP A 298 -9.95 14.29 14.66
CA ASP A 298 -9.14 15.39 14.11
C ASP A 298 -8.90 15.34 12.59
N ILE A 299 -9.77 14.66 11.83
CA ILE A 299 -9.69 14.57 10.37
C ILE A 299 -10.67 15.52 9.69
N ASP A 300 -10.23 16.15 8.60
CA ASP A 300 -11.09 16.88 7.69
C ASP A 300 -11.51 16.00 6.50
N LEU A 301 -12.71 15.42 6.57
CA LEU A 301 -13.32 14.67 5.46
C LEU A 301 -14.11 15.58 4.50
N SER A 302 -14.29 16.87 4.80
CA SER A 302 -15.13 17.76 3.98
C SER A 302 -14.60 17.97 2.56
N GLN A 303 -13.30 17.74 2.36
CA GLN A 303 -12.59 17.91 1.09
C GLN A 303 -12.27 16.59 0.38
N THR A 304 -12.83 15.45 0.79
CA THR A 304 -12.63 14.18 0.08
C THR A 304 -13.36 14.17 -1.26
N HIS A 305 -12.76 13.55 -2.28
CA HIS A 305 -13.41 13.29 -3.55
C HIS A 305 -14.40 12.13 -3.42
N ASN A 306 -15.65 12.43 -3.81
CA ASN A 306 -16.86 11.62 -3.66
C ASN A 306 -17.42 11.66 -2.23
N LYS A 307 -18.70 12.04 -2.10
CA LYS A 307 -19.43 11.93 -0.83
C LYS A 307 -19.38 10.47 -0.38
N LEU A 308 -19.15 10.23 0.91
CA LEU A 308 -19.27 8.89 1.52
C LEU A 308 -20.58 8.26 1.07
N THR A 309 -20.48 7.15 0.34
CA THR A 309 -21.58 6.65 -0.50
C THR A 309 -22.71 6.04 0.31
N THR A 310 -22.44 5.61 1.57
CA THR A 310 -23.47 5.13 2.51
C THR A 310 -23.02 5.29 3.97
N VAL A 311 -23.97 5.50 4.90
CA VAL A 311 -23.72 5.50 6.36
C VAL A 311 -23.10 4.17 6.85
N SER A 312 -23.38 3.07 6.15
CA SER A 312 -22.83 1.74 6.47
C SER A 312 -21.31 1.66 6.39
N THR A 313 -20.66 2.52 5.59
CA THR A 313 -19.19 2.58 5.50
C THR A 313 -18.53 3.14 6.76
N LEU A 314 -19.27 3.90 7.58
CA LEU A 314 -18.81 4.46 8.86
C LEU A 314 -19.45 3.75 10.06
N LYS A 315 -19.93 2.51 9.87
CA LYS A 315 -20.54 1.75 10.95
C LYS A 315 -19.57 1.71 12.14
N ASP A 316 -20.01 2.19 13.29
CA ASP A 316 -19.24 2.22 14.54
C ASP A 316 -17.89 2.96 14.47
N ALA A 317 -17.68 3.80 13.44
CA ALA A 317 -16.48 4.63 13.32
C ALA A 317 -16.40 5.69 14.45
N TYR A 318 -15.18 6.01 14.86
CA TYR A 318 -14.86 6.97 15.92
C TYR A 318 -14.51 8.33 15.30
N TYR A 319 -15.02 9.43 15.81
CA TYR A 319 -14.71 10.81 15.37
C TYR A 319 -15.05 11.79 16.49
N ASN A 320 -14.49 12.99 16.53
CA ASN A 320 -14.74 13.99 17.58
C ASN A 320 -15.33 15.30 17.02
N ASP A 321 -15.50 16.31 17.88
CA ASP A 321 -16.08 17.61 17.50
C ASP A 321 -15.22 18.38 16.47
N GLU A 322 -13.92 18.04 16.37
CA GLU A 322 -13.00 18.59 15.37
C GLU A 322 -13.08 17.85 14.02
N THR A 323 -13.66 16.65 13.97
CA THR A 323 -13.82 15.90 12.72
C THR A 323 -14.85 16.59 11.83
N LYS A 324 -14.44 16.98 10.62
CA LYS A 324 -15.34 17.63 9.65
C LYS A 324 -15.85 16.61 8.64
N PHE A 325 -17.17 16.54 8.45
CA PHE A 325 -17.80 15.63 7.49
C PHE A 325 -18.20 16.35 6.19
N PRO A 326 -18.32 15.63 5.06
CA PRO A 326 -18.89 16.16 3.82
C PRO A 326 -20.34 16.62 4.00
N GLU A 327 -20.75 17.62 3.23
CA GLU A 327 -22.11 18.15 3.24
C GLU A 327 -23.15 17.05 2.90
N GLY A 328 -24.14 16.88 3.80
CA GLY A 328 -25.20 15.87 3.67
C GLY A 328 -24.90 14.54 4.39
N LEU A 329 -23.69 14.36 4.91
CA LEU A 329 -23.33 13.23 5.77
C LEU A 329 -23.30 13.71 7.22
N HIS A 330 -24.47 13.80 7.86
CA HIS A 330 -24.56 14.04 9.30
C HIS A 330 -24.70 12.70 10.01
N PRO A 331 -23.70 12.28 10.80
CA PRO A 331 -23.88 11.14 11.67
C PRO A 331 -25.01 11.45 12.67
N THR A 332 -26.01 10.58 12.73
CA THR A 332 -27.24 10.87 13.48
C THR A 332 -26.98 10.97 14.99
N THR A 333 -27.83 11.73 15.69
CA THR A 333 -27.76 12.04 17.12
C THR A 333 -27.61 10.82 18.04
N VAL A 334 -28.04 9.63 17.59
CA VAL A 334 -27.94 8.35 18.32
C VAL A 334 -26.49 7.82 18.37
N GLN A 335 -25.66 8.10 17.36
CA GLN A 335 -24.23 7.76 17.37
C GLN A 335 -23.44 8.66 18.34
N LYS A 336 -23.79 9.96 18.46
CA LYS A 336 -23.07 10.93 19.30
C LYS A 336 -22.96 10.56 20.78
N ILE A 337 -23.98 9.88 21.34
CA ILE A 337 -24.02 9.52 22.77
C ILE A 337 -23.19 8.25 23.04
N ALA A 338 -23.30 7.22 22.19
CA ALA A 338 -22.44 6.04 22.23
C ALA A 338 -20.97 6.40 21.91
N GLN A 339 -20.76 7.44 21.12
CA GLN A 339 -19.45 7.88 20.66
C GLN A 339 -18.69 8.76 21.63
N LYS A 340 -19.31 9.52 22.54
CA LYS A 340 -18.51 10.29 23.53
C LYS A 340 -17.65 9.38 24.41
N ALA A 341 -18.16 8.21 24.77
CA ALA A 341 -17.41 7.17 25.48
C ALA A 341 -16.37 6.49 24.56
N ALA A 342 -16.73 6.24 23.30
CA ALA A 342 -15.84 5.64 22.30
C ALA A 342 -14.70 6.59 21.88
N GLN A 343 -14.95 7.91 21.85
CA GLN A 343 -14.05 9.02 21.45
C GLN A 343 -12.84 9.13 22.38
N LYS A 344 -13.05 9.12 23.71
CA LYS A 344 -11.97 9.15 24.69
C LYS A 344 -11.17 7.84 24.71
N ILE A 345 -11.87 6.70 24.59
CA ILE A 345 -11.24 5.38 24.57
C ILE A 345 -10.39 5.17 23.29
N SER A 346 -10.83 5.65 22.13
CA SER A 346 -10.09 5.57 20.86
C SER A 346 -8.93 6.58 20.80
N GLN A 347 -9.04 7.75 21.44
CA GLN A 347 -7.90 8.65 21.67
C GLN A 347 -6.75 7.96 22.44
N MET A 348 -7.04 6.93 23.25
CA MET A 348 -6.07 6.26 24.12
C MET A 348 -5.55 4.91 23.60
N ILE A 349 -6.36 4.18 22.83
CA ILE A 349 -5.94 2.95 22.12
C ILE A 349 -4.81 3.28 21.13
N TRP A 350 -4.86 4.46 20.53
CA TRP A 350 -4.04 4.83 19.38
C TRP A 350 -2.87 5.76 19.71
N SER A 351 -2.96 6.55 20.78
CA SER A 351 -1.79 7.23 21.35
C SER A 351 -0.79 6.27 22.01
N ASN A 352 -1.22 5.05 22.36
CA ASN A 352 -0.42 4.00 23.01
C ASN A 352 -0.10 2.79 22.10
N TYR A 353 -0.25 2.92 20.76
CA TYR A 353 0.19 1.88 19.80
C TYR A 353 1.66 2.02 19.37
N GLN A 354 2.40 2.96 19.96
CA GLN A 354 3.71 2.60 20.46
C GLN A 354 3.51 2.33 21.93
N ASP A 355 3.84 1.13 22.42
CA ASP A 355 4.04 0.99 23.87
C ASP A 355 4.93 2.16 24.30
N PRO A 356 4.43 3.09 25.13
CA PRO A 356 5.27 4.14 25.68
C PRO A 356 6.46 3.46 26.35
N GLN A 357 7.65 4.04 26.22
CA GLN A 357 8.86 3.46 26.79
C GLN A 357 8.70 3.16 28.29
N TRP A 358 7.89 3.95 29.00
CA TRP A 358 7.52 3.71 30.40
C TRP A 358 6.59 2.50 30.62
N ILE A 359 5.73 2.09 29.68
CA ILE A 359 4.92 0.85 29.77
C ILE A 359 5.81 -0.36 29.50
N LYS A 360 6.72 -0.28 28.52
CA LYS A 360 7.77 -1.31 28.33
C LYS A 360 8.66 -1.42 29.55
N GLU A 361 9.05 -0.31 30.15
CA GLU A 361 9.83 -0.27 31.39
C GLU A 361 8.99 -0.71 32.61
N LEU A 362 7.69 -0.44 32.69
CA LEU A 362 6.81 -0.94 33.76
C LEU A 362 6.61 -2.46 33.69
N LEU A 363 6.43 -2.99 32.46
CA LEU A 363 6.31 -4.41 32.19
C LEU A 363 7.66 -5.15 32.30
N ASN A 364 8.77 -4.49 31.99
CA ASN A 364 10.13 -5.02 32.20
C ASN A 364 10.62 -4.89 33.65
N ASN A 365 10.21 -3.85 34.39
CA ASN A 365 10.56 -3.64 35.80
C ASN A 365 9.73 -4.51 36.75
N LYS A 366 8.56 -4.99 36.32
CA LYS A 366 7.92 -6.18 36.92
C LYS A 366 8.61 -7.43 36.38
N GLY A 367 9.82 -7.70 36.86
CA GLY A 367 10.68 -8.83 36.49
C GLY A 367 10.12 -10.24 36.79
N GLU A 368 8.80 -10.45 36.77
CA GLU A 368 8.18 -11.75 37.04
C GLU A 368 7.17 -12.22 35.97
N SER A 369 6.84 -11.41 34.94
CA SER A 369 5.74 -11.75 34.02
C SER A 369 6.12 -12.54 32.76
N GLN A 370 7.36 -13.04 32.65
CA GLN A 370 7.78 -13.90 31.53
C GLN A 370 7.80 -15.39 31.86
N LYS A 371 7.33 -15.79 33.04
CA LYS A 371 7.46 -17.18 33.50
C LYS A 371 6.22 -18.05 33.36
N TYR A 372 5.01 -17.49 33.15
CA TYR A 372 3.79 -18.31 33.11
C TYR A 372 2.69 -17.69 32.24
N LEU A 373 2.79 -17.86 30.92
CA LEU A 373 1.65 -17.73 30.00
C LEU A 373 1.14 -19.16 29.69
N PRO A 374 -0.15 -19.49 29.93
CA PRO A 374 -0.70 -20.77 29.48
C PRO A 374 -0.56 -20.89 27.95
N SER A 375 -0.47 -22.13 27.43
CA SER A 375 -0.36 -22.34 25.97
C SER A 375 -1.50 -21.64 25.23
N ARG A 376 -1.24 -21.13 24.01
CA ARG A 376 -2.25 -20.46 23.17
C ARG A 376 -3.53 -21.29 23.03
N GLU A 377 -3.40 -22.62 22.97
CA GLU A 377 -4.52 -23.56 22.91
C GLU A 377 -5.39 -23.51 24.17
N ARG A 378 -4.81 -23.45 25.39
CA ARG A 378 -5.58 -23.40 26.64
C ARG A 378 -6.25 -22.04 26.87
N GLN A 379 -5.62 -20.95 26.44
CA GLN A 379 -6.28 -19.62 26.46
C GLN A 379 -7.50 -19.59 25.54
N GLN A 380 -7.40 -20.25 24.38
CA GLN A 380 -8.49 -20.38 23.44
C GLN A 380 -9.62 -21.27 24.01
N GLU A 381 -9.28 -22.40 24.64
CA GLU A 381 -10.25 -23.28 25.32
C GLU A 381 -11.03 -22.53 26.42
N PHE A 382 -10.33 -21.79 27.29
CA PHE A 382 -10.97 -21.01 28.36
C PHE A 382 -11.89 -19.91 27.83
N LYS A 383 -11.48 -19.22 26.76
CA LYS A 383 -12.28 -18.22 26.05
C LYS A 383 -13.54 -18.84 25.44
N GLU A 384 -13.44 -20.05 24.88
CA GLU A 384 -14.59 -20.78 24.37
C GLU A 384 -15.56 -21.21 25.47
N GLU A 385 -15.09 -21.64 26.64
CA GLU A 385 -15.94 -21.96 27.79
C GLU A 385 -16.69 -20.74 28.33
N LEU A 386 -15.99 -19.63 28.54
CA LEU A 386 -16.58 -18.36 28.96
C LEU A 386 -17.66 -17.87 27.98
N THR A 387 -17.36 -17.92 26.68
CA THR A 387 -18.27 -17.41 25.65
C THR A 387 -19.47 -18.31 25.42
N LYS A 388 -19.33 -19.63 25.57
CA LYS A 388 -20.46 -20.57 25.60
C LYS A 388 -21.43 -20.26 26.75
N LYS A 389 -20.90 -19.87 27.91
CA LYS A 389 -21.71 -19.64 29.11
C LYS A 389 -22.32 -18.23 29.19
N TYR A 390 -21.60 -17.20 28.74
CA TYR A 390 -21.99 -15.79 28.96
C TYR A 390 -22.23 -14.97 27.69
N GLY A 391 -22.01 -15.57 26.51
CA GLY A 391 -22.05 -14.92 25.21
C GLY A 391 -20.79 -14.10 24.93
N TYR A 392 -20.58 -13.76 23.65
CA TYR A 392 -19.49 -12.90 23.22
C TYR A 392 -19.84 -11.44 23.54
N LYS A 393 -19.51 -11.00 24.76
CA LYS A 393 -19.68 -9.61 25.17
C LYS A 393 -18.61 -9.19 26.16
N CYS A 394 -17.91 -8.10 25.86
CA CYS A 394 -17.02 -7.46 26.81
C CYS A 394 -17.83 -6.92 28.00
N LEU A 395 -17.42 -7.31 29.20
CA LEU A 395 -18.10 -7.03 30.45
C LEU A 395 -18.19 -5.53 30.78
N ILE A 396 -17.17 -4.76 30.38
CA ILE A 396 -17.07 -3.33 30.70
C ILE A 396 -17.58 -2.48 29.55
N SER A 397 -17.19 -2.78 28.30
CA SER A 397 -17.55 -1.95 27.13
C SER A 397 -18.84 -2.37 26.43
N GLY A 398 -19.34 -3.59 26.71
CA GLY A 398 -20.48 -4.16 26.00
C GLY A 398 -20.20 -4.56 24.55
N CYS A 399 -18.96 -4.47 24.07
CA CYS A 399 -18.53 -4.88 22.73
C CYS A 399 -18.80 -6.37 22.49
N GLU A 400 -19.32 -6.76 21.33
CA GLU A 400 -19.68 -8.16 21.01
C GLU A 400 -18.83 -8.77 19.88
N ILE A 401 -17.69 -8.14 19.56
CA ILE A 401 -16.79 -8.53 18.47
C ILE A 401 -15.84 -9.62 18.92
N LYS A 402 -15.90 -10.79 18.29
CA LYS A 402 -15.22 -12.01 18.76
C LYS A 402 -13.70 -11.92 18.69
N GLU A 403 -13.20 -11.23 17.68
CA GLU A 403 -11.79 -11.13 17.29
C GLU A 403 -10.97 -10.26 18.25
N ILE A 404 -11.61 -9.36 18.99
CA ILE A 404 -10.95 -8.40 19.90
C ILE A 404 -11.38 -8.57 21.36
N ILE A 405 -12.30 -9.50 21.65
CA ILE A 405 -12.62 -9.93 23.02
C ILE A 405 -11.60 -10.99 23.41
N GLU A 406 -11.00 -10.86 24.58
CA GLU A 406 -10.12 -11.84 25.20
C GLU A 406 -10.65 -12.28 26.56
N ALA A 407 -10.24 -13.46 26.98
CA ALA A 407 -10.59 -14.04 28.28
C ALA A 407 -9.50 -13.73 29.31
N ALA A 408 -9.74 -12.72 30.15
CA ALA A 408 -8.86 -12.41 31.26
C ALA A 408 -9.11 -13.36 32.44
N HIS A 409 -8.03 -13.84 33.06
CA HIS A 409 -8.11 -14.57 34.32
C HIS A 409 -8.06 -13.57 35.48
N ILE A 410 -8.97 -13.70 36.44
CA ILE A 410 -9.01 -12.82 37.62
C ILE A 410 -7.89 -13.19 38.60
N ILE A 411 -7.82 -14.46 38.97
CA ILE A 411 -6.68 -15.07 39.66
C ILE A 411 -5.76 -15.68 38.59
N PRO A 412 -4.45 -15.37 38.61
CA PRO A 412 -3.50 -15.92 37.64
C PRO A 412 -3.54 -17.44 37.58
N TYR A 413 -3.40 -17.97 36.36
CA TYR A 413 -3.46 -19.40 36.06
C TYR A 413 -2.52 -20.25 36.94
N SER A 414 -1.34 -19.73 37.30
CA SER A 414 -0.36 -20.42 38.14
C SER A 414 -0.82 -20.70 39.58
N LYS A 415 -1.95 -20.13 40.00
CA LYS A 415 -2.47 -20.22 41.37
C LYS A 415 -3.83 -20.94 41.47
N ILE A 416 -4.34 -21.51 40.38
CA ILE A 416 -5.61 -22.22 40.36
C ILE A 416 -5.42 -23.69 39.98
N GLU A 417 -6.16 -24.59 40.64
CA GLU A 417 -6.07 -26.04 40.45
C GLU A 417 -6.97 -26.55 39.29
N SER A 418 -7.99 -25.80 38.88
CA SER A 418 -8.92 -26.15 37.80
C SER A 418 -9.47 -24.92 37.07
N HIS A 419 -9.93 -25.11 35.83
CA HIS A 419 -10.56 -24.06 35.02
C HIS A 419 -11.97 -23.78 35.56
N ASP A 420 -12.11 -22.68 36.28
CA ASP A 420 -13.41 -22.17 36.72
C ASP A 420 -13.77 -20.93 35.91
N VAL A 421 -14.89 -21.00 35.19
CA VAL A 421 -15.47 -19.87 34.45
C VAL A 421 -15.80 -18.68 35.35
N ALA A 422 -16.01 -18.88 36.65
CA ALA A 422 -16.14 -17.80 37.63
C ALA A 422 -14.85 -16.98 37.77
N ASN A 423 -13.69 -17.56 37.47
CA ASN A 423 -12.39 -16.90 37.48
C ASN A 423 -12.07 -16.15 36.17
N GLY A 424 -13.05 -16.03 35.25
CA GLY A 424 -12.85 -15.44 33.93
C GLY A 424 -13.68 -14.19 33.67
N LEU A 425 -13.09 -13.23 32.97
CA LEU A 425 -13.77 -12.04 32.45
C LEU A 425 -13.58 -11.96 30.94
N LEU A 426 -14.66 -11.71 30.20
CA LEU A 426 -14.55 -11.34 28.79
C LEU A 426 -14.31 -9.84 28.70
N LEU A 427 -13.12 -9.46 28.25
CA LEU A 427 -12.69 -8.08 28.13
C LEU A 427 -12.22 -7.80 26.72
N ARG A 428 -12.42 -6.59 26.22
CA ARG A 428 -11.75 -6.17 24.99
C ARG A 428 -10.22 -6.19 25.23
N VAL A 429 -9.42 -6.50 24.20
CA VAL A 429 -7.97 -6.76 24.29
C VAL A 429 -7.19 -5.67 25.04
N ASP A 430 -7.63 -4.41 24.99
CA ASP A 430 -7.04 -3.29 25.71
C ASP A 430 -7.41 -3.29 27.21
N LEU A 431 -8.69 -3.51 27.54
CA LEU A 431 -9.16 -3.64 28.92
C LEU A 431 -8.57 -4.87 29.60
N HIS A 432 -8.38 -5.96 28.86
CA HIS A 432 -7.65 -7.14 29.32
C HIS A 432 -6.24 -6.77 29.78
N ARG A 433 -5.49 -6.03 28.95
CA ARG A 433 -4.12 -5.62 29.29
C ARG A 433 -4.07 -4.69 30.51
N LEU A 434 -5.02 -3.76 30.63
CA LEU A 434 -5.11 -2.88 31.80
C LEU A 434 -5.45 -3.65 33.09
N PHE A 435 -6.31 -4.65 32.96
CA PHE A 435 -6.72 -5.52 34.06
C PHE A 435 -5.54 -6.39 34.54
N ASP A 436 -4.81 -7.01 33.61
CA ASP A 436 -3.58 -7.79 33.90
C ASP A 436 -2.47 -6.92 34.51
N ALA A 437 -2.34 -5.68 34.04
CA ALA A 437 -1.38 -4.72 34.56
C ALA A 437 -1.74 -4.21 35.97
N HIS A 438 -2.92 -4.57 36.49
CA HIS A 438 -3.48 -4.08 37.75
C HIS A 438 -3.71 -2.57 37.75
N LEU A 439 -4.09 -2.00 36.62
CA LEU A 439 -4.39 -0.57 36.47
C LEU A 439 -5.91 -0.28 36.55
N ILE A 440 -6.72 -1.27 36.18
CA ILE A 440 -8.15 -1.31 36.45
C ILE A 440 -8.47 -2.55 37.28
N ALA A 441 -9.50 -2.46 38.12
CA ALA A 441 -10.04 -3.58 38.88
C ALA A 441 -11.57 -3.51 38.87
N ILE A 442 -12.24 -4.54 39.37
CA ILE A 442 -13.69 -4.52 39.57
C ILE A 442 -13.94 -4.75 41.05
N HIS A 443 -14.64 -3.82 41.68
CA HIS A 443 -14.98 -3.92 43.08
C HIS A 443 -15.78 -5.20 43.35
N PRO A 444 -15.36 -6.04 44.32
CA PRO A 444 -15.94 -7.37 44.54
C PRO A 444 -17.45 -7.33 44.81
N THR A 445 -17.89 -6.44 45.72
CA THR A 445 -19.31 -6.31 46.11
C THR A 445 -20.12 -5.41 45.17
N THR A 446 -19.68 -4.17 44.94
CA THR A 446 -20.47 -3.20 44.17
C THR A 446 -20.47 -3.45 42.66
N ARG A 447 -19.55 -4.31 42.19
CA ARG A 447 -19.32 -4.60 40.77
C ARG A 447 -19.03 -3.34 39.95
N LYS A 448 -18.51 -2.30 40.59
CA LYS A 448 -18.08 -1.08 39.93
C LYS A 448 -16.65 -1.21 39.46
N VAL A 449 -16.36 -0.76 38.26
CA VAL A 449 -14.98 -0.66 37.76
C VAL A 449 -14.22 0.38 38.59
N LEU A 450 -13.09 -0.02 39.14
CA LEU A 450 -12.13 0.79 39.87
C LEU A 450 -10.94 1.08 38.96
N ILE A 451 -10.33 2.25 39.13
CA ILE A 451 -9.24 2.71 38.26
C ILE A 451 -8.15 3.35 39.11
N SER A 452 -6.90 2.98 38.82
CA SER A 452 -5.71 3.60 39.40
C SER A 452 -5.61 5.08 39.07
N GLU A 453 -5.21 5.91 40.03
CA GLU A 453 -4.96 7.34 39.78
C GLU A 453 -3.90 7.57 38.68
N GLN A 454 -3.01 6.59 38.44
CA GLN A 454 -2.02 6.63 37.35
C GLN A 454 -2.67 6.74 35.96
N ILE A 455 -3.85 6.15 35.80
CA ILE A 455 -4.60 6.15 34.54
C ILE A 455 -5.99 6.79 34.71
N ALA A 456 -6.32 7.31 35.89
CA ALA A 456 -7.66 7.78 36.22
C ALA A 456 -8.06 8.94 35.34
N LYS A 457 -7.19 9.94 35.13
CA LYS A 457 -7.45 11.10 34.24
C LYS A 457 -7.88 10.69 32.84
N ASP A 458 -7.32 9.57 32.41
CA ASP A 458 -7.28 9.03 31.08
C ASP A 458 -8.50 8.11 30.87
N TYR A 459 -8.83 7.24 31.84
CA TYR A 459 -9.94 6.28 31.76
C TYR A 459 -11.16 6.63 32.64
N GLN A 460 -11.39 7.90 33.03
CA GLN A 460 -12.50 8.27 33.94
C GLN A 460 -13.87 7.73 33.51
N ASP A 461 -14.11 7.63 32.21
CA ASP A 461 -15.42 7.27 31.65
C ASP A 461 -15.83 5.82 31.96
N ILE A 462 -14.87 4.94 32.26
CA ILE A 462 -15.18 3.58 32.72
C ILE A 462 -15.24 3.48 34.24
N ARG A 463 -14.84 4.53 34.99
CA ARG A 463 -14.81 4.51 36.46
C ARG A 463 -16.24 4.45 36.99
N GLY A 464 -16.49 3.49 37.87
CA GLY A 464 -17.80 3.35 38.49
C GLY A 464 -18.86 2.70 37.61
N ILE A 465 -18.54 2.30 36.36
CA ILE A 465 -19.45 1.47 35.55
C ILE A 465 -19.76 0.23 36.35
N LYS A 466 -21.06 0.00 36.59
CA LYS A 466 -21.55 -1.19 37.25
C LYS A 466 -21.69 -2.27 36.18
N ILE A 467 -20.92 -3.35 36.33
CA ILE A 467 -21.06 -4.50 35.45
C ILE A 467 -22.22 -5.38 35.92
N GLU A 468 -23.02 -5.86 34.97
CA GLU A 468 -24.12 -6.78 35.27
C GLU A 468 -23.58 -8.21 35.44
N SER A 469 -23.95 -8.84 36.56
CA SER A 469 -23.63 -10.25 36.77
C SER A 469 -24.52 -11.11 35.88
N ARG A 470 -23.92 -11.92 35.01
CA ARG A 470 -24.57 -12.98 34.24
C ARG A 470 -24.32 -14.37 34.84
N LEU A 471 -23.84 -14.40 36.09
CA LEU A 471 -23.44 -15.60 36.81
C LEU A 471 -24.60 -16.19 37.60
N THR A 472 -24.56 -17.50 37.85
CA THR A 472 -25.37 -18.14 38.90
C THR A 472 -24.94 -17.61 40.27
N ASP A 473 -25.79 -17.74 41.30
CA ASP A 473 -25.47 -17.25 42.64
C ASP A 473 -24.17 -17.88 43.21
N GLU A 474 -23.90 -19.15 42.88
CA GLU A 474 -22.68 -19.85 43.28
C GLU A 474 -21.42 -19.30 42.57
N ASP A 475 -21.48 -19.12 41.24
CA ASP A 475 -20.36 -18.56 40.46
C ASP A 475 -20.13 -17.08 40.78
N ALA A 476 -21.19 -16.35 41.11
CA ALA A 476 -21.10 -14.95 41.51
C ALA A 476 -20.28 -14.79 42.80
N ASN A 477 -20.48 -15.68 43.77
CA ASN A 477 -19.69 -15.70 45.02
C ASN A 477 -18.23 -16.05 44.76
N LYS A 478 -17.94 -17.09 43.96
CA LYS A 478 -16.56 -17.46 43.58
C LYS A 478 -15.85 -16.33 42.83
N GLN A 479 -16.55 -15.69 41.89
CA GLN A 479 -15.99 -14.54 41.16
C GLN A 479 -15.76 -13.34 42.08
N GLN A 480 -16.62 -13.14 43.09
CA GLN A 480 -16.43 -12.07 44.07
C GLN A 480 -15.15 -12.27 44.90
N ASP A 481 -14.85 -13.50 45.31
CA ASP A 481 -13.61 -13.82 46.01
C ASP A 481 -12.38 -13.65 45.11
N ALA A 482 -12.49 -14.07 43.84
CA ALA A 482 -11.45 -13.82 42.85
C ALA A 482 -11.20 -12.33 42.62
N LEU A 483 -12.25 -11.53 42.49
CA LEU A 483 -12.14 -10.07 42.32
C LEU A 483 -11.53 -9.41 43.56
N ARG A 484 -11.82 -9.91 44.77
CA ARG A 484 -11.19 -9.46 46.00
C ARG A 484 -9.69 -9.72 45.96
N TYR A 485 -9.28 -10.94 45.59
CA TYR A 485 -7.87 -11.28 45.40
C TYR A 485 -7.19 -10.34 44.39
N HIS A 486 -7.79 -10.09 43.23
CA HIS A 486 -7.24 -9.17 42.21
C HIS A 486 -7.13 -7.74 42.74
N CYS A 487 -8.14 -7.24 43.46
CA CYS A 487 -8.09 -5.93 44.10
C CYS A 487 -6.96 -5.82 45.13
N GLU A 488 -6.66 -6.89 45.87
CA GLU A 488 -5.54 -6.91 46.83
C GLU A 488 -4.16 -6.84 46.15
N GLN A 489 -4.05 -7.27 44.89
CA GLN A 489 -2.84 -7.12 44.09
C GLN A 489 -2.70 -5.70 43.49
N CYS A 490 -3.76 -4.88 43.55
CA CYS A 490 -3.74 -3.51 43.09
C CYS A 490 -3.24 -2.58 44.21
N ASN A 491 -1.96 -2.21 44.18
CA ASN A 491 -1.30 -1.41 45.22
C ASN A 491 -1.88 0.00 45.47
N TRP A 492 -2.84 0.44 44.65
CA TRP A 492 -3.51 1.73 44.73
C TRP A 492 -4.93 1.65 45.34
N ILE A 493 -5.42 0.45 45.65
CA ILE A 493 -6.73 0.25 46.30
C ILE A 493 -6.54 0.23 47.81
N ASP A 494 -7.23 1.11 48.54
CA ASP A 494 -7.31 1.04 50.00
C ASP A 494 -8.14 -0.20 50.38
N LYS A 495 -7.51 -1.13 51.10
CA LYS A 495 -8.14 -2.39 51.50
C LYS A 495 -9.39 -2.19 52.36
N ARG A 496 -9.50 -1.06 53.06
CA ARG A 496 -10.69 -0.67 53.85
C ARG A 496 -11.90 -0.34 52.98
N LEU A 497 -11.72 -0.13 51.68
CA LEU A 497 -12.79 0.09 50.71
C LEU A 497 -13.29 -1.22 50.07
N LEU A 498 -12.69 -2.38 50.41
CA LEU A 498 -13.07 -3.70 49.90
C LEU A 498 -13.96 -4.49 50.88
N GLU A 499 -14.03 -4.04 52.14
CA GLU A 499 -14.97 -4.47 53.18
C GLU A 499 -16.32 -3.76 52.99
#